data_AF-A0A9Q8SWL2-F1
#
_entry.id   AF-A0A9Q8SWL2-F1
#
_cell.length_a   1.000
_cell.length_b   1.000
_cell.length_c   1.000
_cell.angle_alpha   90.00
_cell.angle_beta   90.00
_cell.angle_gamma   90.00
#
_symmetry.space_group_name_H-M   'P 1'
#
loop_
_entity.id
_entity.type
_entity.pdbx_description
1 polymer ?
#
loop_
_entity_poly.entity_id
_entity_poly.type
_entity_poly.pdbx_seq_one_letter_code
_entity_poly.pdbx_strand_id
1 'polypeptide(L)' 'FSNSELVKLLKSTVISTLFSNITFYVLLTNTPFLYYLKDINKLRVYFNNINNLLIKGDIIVLIIYK' A
#
# COMPACT_ATOMS: atom_id res chain seq x y z
N PHE A 1 -24.66 7.67 8.35
CA PHE A 1 -24.38 6.69 7.28
C PHE A 1 -23.22 5.81 7.72
N SER A 2 -23.51 4.55 8.05
CA SER A 2 -22.51 3.56 8.48
C SER A 2 -21.85 2.97 7.23
N ASN A 3 -20.70 3.52 6.81
CA ASN A 3 -19.96 3.08 5.61
C ASN A 3 -19.18 1.77 5.80
N SER A 4 -19.72 0.82 6.56
CA SER A 4 -19.05 -0.45 6.88
C SER A 4 -19.16 -1.51 5.78
N GLU A 5 -19.84 -1.24 4.65
CA GLU A 5 -20.30 -2.30 3.74
C GLU A 5 -19.46 -2.60 2.49
N LEU A 6 -18.44 -1.83 2.07
CA LEU A 6 -17.80 -2.09 0.76
C LEU A 6 -16.28 -2.09 0.76
N VAL A 7 -15.67 -2.74 1.75
CA VAL A 7 -14.23 -3.00 1.74
C VAL A 7 -13.98 -4.48 2.02
N LYS A 8 -13.90 -5.27 0.95
CA LYS A 8 -13.53 -6.69 1.05
C LYS A 8 -12.05 -6.84 0.76
N LEU A 9 -11.26 -7.42 1.67
CA LEU A 9 -9.89 -7.78 1.39
C LEU A 9 -9.83 -8.86 0.31
N LEU A 10 -9.16 -8.58 -0.81
CA LEU A 10 -8.96 -9.57 -1.88
C LEU A 10 -7.71 -10.40 -1.65
N LYS A 11 -6.61 -9.72 -1.35
CA LYS A 11 -5.28 -10.34 -1.30
C LYS A 11 -4.36 -9.49 -0.45
N SER A 12 -3.41 -10.14 0.21
CA SER A 12 -2.23 -9.49 0.75
C SER A 12 -0.99 -9.95 0.01
N THR A 13 -0.01 -9.06 -0.13
CA THR A 13 1.31 -9.40 -0.68
C THR A 13 2.39 -8.74 0.16
N VAL A 14 3.52 -9.41 0.31
CA VAL A 14 4.69 -8.85 0.99
C VAL A 14 5.68 -8.45 -0.09
N ILE A 15 6.07 -7.18 -0.09
CA ILE A 15 7.06 -6.64 -1.02
C ILE A 15 8.29 -6.27 -0.21
N SER A 16 9.42 -6.87 -0.57
CA SER A 16 10.73 -6.49 -0.03
C SER A 16 11.17 -5.19 -0.68
N THR A 17 11.41 -4.18 0.14
CA THR A 17 11.88 -2.86 -0.31
C THR A 17 13.20 -2.52 0.36
N LEU A 18 13.87 -1.48 -0.13
CA LEU A 18 15.08 -0.92 0.50
C LEU A 18 14.84 -0.46 1.95
N PHE A 19 13.59 -0.20 2.34
CA PHE A 19 13.26 0.26 3.69
C PHE A 19 12.98 -0.90 4.65
N SER A 20 12.21 -1.89 4.19
CA SER A 20 11.92 -3.14 4.89
C SER A 20 11.05 -4.04 4.01
N ASN A 21 10.71 -5.22 4.51
CA ASN A 21 9.55 -5.95 4.02
C ASN A 21 8.27 -5.18 4.40
N ILE A 22 7.39 -4.99 3.42
CA ILE A 22 6.16 -4.22 3.56
C ILE A 22 4.97 -5.08 3.12
N THR A 23 3.97 -5.22 3.99
CA THR A 23 2.73 -5.92 3.65
C THR A 23 1.71 -4.95 3.04
N PHE A 24 1.30 -5.25 1.82
CA PHE A 24 0.26 -4.55 1.08
C PHE A 24 -1.04 -5.36 1.07
N TYR A 25 -2.16 -4.66 1.14
CA TYR A 25 -3.50 -5.23 1.12
C TYR A 25 -4.26 -4.69 -0.10
N VAL A 26 -4.71 -5.57 -0.99
CA VAL A 26 -5.60 -5.20 -2.11
C VAL A 26 -7.03 -5.26 -1.60
N LEU A 27 -7.75 -4.15 -1.67
CA LEU A 27 -9.15 -4.08 -1.27
C LEU A 27 -10.05 -4.06 -2.51
N LEU A 28 -11.06 -4.91 -2.54
CA LEU A 28 -12.18 -4.81 -3.48
C LEU A 28 -13.04 -3.63 -3.02
N THR A 29 -12.89 -2.53 -3.73
CA THR A 29 -13.85 -1.42 -3.75
C THR A 29 -14.26 -1.20 -5.21
N ASN A 30 -15.11 -0.21 -5.51
CA ASN A 30 -15.50 0.09 -6.90
C ASN A 30 -14.30 0.32 -7.83
N THR A 31 -13.14 0.62 -7.25
CA THR A 31 -11.83 0.57 -7.91
C THR A 31 -10.86 -0.22 -7.03
N PRO A 32 -10.26 -1.33 -7.51
CA PRO A 32 -9.29 -2.06 -6.71
C PRO A 32 -8.06 -1.19 -6.46
N PHE A 33 -7.77 -0.92 -5.19
CA PHE A 33 -6.61 -0.15 -4.76
C PHE A 33 -5.71 -0.97 -3.86
N LEU A 34 -4.41 -0.70 -3.93
CA LEU A 34 -3.42 -1.20 -3.01
C LEU A 34 -3.45 -0.32 -1.74
N TYR A 35 -4.07 -0.81 -0.67
CA TYR A 35 -4.06 -0.19 0.64
C TYR A 35 -2.84 -0.66 1.44
N TYR A 36 -2.11 0.30 1.98
CA TYR A 36 -0.98 0.07 2.86
C TYR A 36 -1.29 0.70 4.23
N LEU A 37 -1.43 -0.14 5.27
CA LEU A 37 -1.90 0.33 6.58
C LEU A 37 -0.95 0.03 7.74
N LYS A 38 -0.09 -0.99 7.64
CA LYS A 38 0.59 -1.52 8.84
C LYS A 38 1.89 -0.79 9.21
N ASP A 39 2.63 -0.25 8.24
CA ASP A 39 4.01 0.19 8.50
C ASP A 39 4.36 1.62 8.04
N ILE A 40 3.44 2.39 7.44
CA ILE A 40 3.68 3.78 6.95
C ILE A 40 4.26 4.67 8.04
N ASN A 41 3.52 4.79 9.15
CA ASN A 41 3.88 5.70 10.23
C ASN A 41 5.14 5.22 10.95
N LYS A 42 5.34 3.89 11.04
CA LYS A 42 6.52 3.29 11.67
C LYS A 42 7.78 3.49 10.83
N LEU A 43 7.69 3.32 9.51
CA LEU A 43 8.82 3.44 8.59
C LEU A 43 9.06 4.87 8.11
N ARG A 44 8.09 5.77 8.38
CA ARG A 44 8.03 7.15 7.87
C ARG A 44 8.12 7.21 6.34
N VAL A 45 7.39 6.29 5.67
CA VAL A 45 7.37 6.15 4.20
C VAL A 45 6.01 6.56 3.69
N TYR A 46 5.96 7.43 2.68
CA TYR A 46 4.74 7.81 1.97
C TYR A 46 4.53 6.89 0.76
N PHE A 47 3.30 6.40 0.55
CA PHE A 47 2.94 5.63 -0.65
C PHE A 47 2.07 6.49 -1.58
N ASN A 48 2.61 6.81 -2.76
CA ASN A 48 1.87 7.39 -3.86
C ASN A 48 1.22 6.26 -4.67
N ASN A 49 -0.06 6.01 -4.39
CA ASN A 49 -0.87 4.98 -5.03
C ASN A 49 -1.23 5.29 -6.50
N ILE A 50 -1.17 6.55 -6.93
CA ILE A 50 -1.44 6.93 -8.33
C ILE A 50 -0.30 6.46 -9.23
N ASN A 51 0.94 6.66 -8.76
CA ASN A 51 2.15 6.33 -9.51
C ASN A 51 2.82 5.02 -9.03
N ASN A 52 2.23 4.32 -8.05
CA ASN A 52 2.82 3.16 -7.36
C ASN A 52 4.25 3.42 -6.83
N LEU A 53 4.49 4.56 -6.16
CA LEU A 53 5.79 4.91 -5.61
C LEU A 53 5.80 4.87 -4.08
N LEU A 54 6.84 4.30 -3.47
CA LEU A 54 7.19 4.52 -2.07
C LEU A 54 8.25 5.60 -1.96
N ILE A 55 8.01 6.58 -1.11
CA ILE A 55 8.86 7.77 -0.96
C ILE A 55 9.27 7.90 0.52
N LYS A 56 10.56 8.06 0.77
CA LYS A 56 11.11 8.34 2.11
C LYS A 56 12.24 9.36 2.00
N GLY A 57 11.94 10.61 2.34
CA GLY A 57 12.85 11.73 2.02
C GLY A 57 13.10 11.76 0.50
N ASP A 58 14.37 11.72 0.11
CA ASP A 58 14.78 11.77 -1.30
C ASP A 58 14.80 10.39 -1.98
N ILE A 59 14.54 9.30 -1.24
CA ILE A 59 14.54 7.95 -1.78
C ILE A 59 13.15 7.63 -2.35
N ILE A 60 13.10 7.34 -3.65
CA ILE A 60 11.90 6.97 -4.39
C ILE A 60 12.07 5.55 -4.92
N VAL A 61 11.12 4.66 -4.58
CA VAL A 61 11.11 3.26 -5.01
C VAL A 61 9.83 2.99 -5.79
N LEU A 62 9.97 2.57 -7.05
CA LEU A 62 8.85 2.10 -7.86
C LEU A 62 8.43 0.70 -7.39
N ILE A 63 7.15 0.55 -7.07
CA ILE A 63 6.55 -0.73 -6.71
C ILE A 63 5.96 -1.36 -7.97
N ILE A 64 6.57 -2.47 -8.40
CA ILE A 64 6.02 -3.32 -9.46
C ILE A 64 5.57 -4.62 -8.80
N TYR A 65 4.27 -4.90 -8.86
CA TYR A 65 3.70 -6.17 -8.45
C TYR A 65 3.20 -6.93 -9.69
N LYS A 66 3.38 -8.25 -9.69
CA LYS A 66 3.02 -9.18 -10.78
C LYS A 66 1.74 -9.93 -10.45
#